data_AF-A0A087TQ47-F1
#
_entry.id   AF-A0A087TQ47-F1
#
_cell.length_a   1.000
_cell.length_b   1.000
_cell.length_c   1.000
_cell.angle_alpha   90.00
_cell.angle_beta   90.00
_cell.angle_gamma   90.00
#
_symmetry.space_group_name_H-M   'P 1'
#
loop_
_entity.id
_entity.type
_entity.pdbx_description
1 polymer ?
#
loop_
_entity_poly.entity_id
_entity_poly.type
_entity_poly.pdbx_seq_one_letter_code
_entity_poly.pdbx_strand_id
1 'polypeptide(L)'
;MYLTHVGGVHAARPPGEATRIRLEEQTQQQAVIRARDALEQLQARRIAHAEMQTEQRRNFMHNSWSIFNDSGLQYDPSTDYHNHPPIVIDSMSKSWQFCDALKWEDETAGMCCSNDKVSLSLLGEPEEPLKTLYDTNE
;
A
#
# COMPACT_ATOMS: atom_id res chain seq x y z
N MET A 1 -29.66 -44.00 75.03
CA MET A 1 -28.28 -43.46 75.08
C MET A 1 -27.95 -42.99 73.66
N TYR A 2 -28.06 -41.69 73.40
CA TYR A 2 -27.77 -41.11 72.08
C TYR A 2 -26.29 -40.75 72.01
N LEU A 3 -25.56 -41.28 71.02
CA LEU A 3 -24.20 -40.87 70.70
C LEU A 3 -24.23 -40.14 69.35
N THR A 4 -24.24 -38.81 69.40
CA THR A 4 -23.85 -37.96 68.27
C THR A 4 -22.37 -37.65 68.42
N HIS A 5 -21.52 -38.07 67.47
CA HIS A 5 -20.17 -37.52 67.35
C HIS A 5 -19.94 -36.99 65.93
N VAL A 6 -20.09 -35.68 65.87
CA VAL A 6 -19.61 -34.65 64.95
C VAL A 6 -18.52 -35.11 63.97
N GLY A 7 -18.84 -35.09 62.67
CA GLY A 7 -17.84 -35.15 61.60
C GLY A 7 -17.00 -33.87 61.57
N GLY A 8 -15.71 -33.99 61.85
CA GLY A 8 -14.75 -32.89 61.79
C GLY A 8 -14.44 -32.48 60.35
N VAL A 9 -14.82 -31.26 59.99
CA VAL A 9 -14.33 -30.55 58.79
C VAL A 9 -12.81 -30.37 58.90
N HIS A 10 -12.06 -31.17 58.13
CA HIS A 10 -10.62 -30.99 58.02
C HIS A 10 -10.35 -29.79 57.12
N ALA A 11 -9.98 -28.66 57.73
CA ALA A 11 -9.44 -27.52 56.99
C ALA A 11 -8.08 -27.90 56.39
N ALA A 12 -7.92 -27.69 55.08
CA ALA A 12 -6.67 -27.95 54.38
C ALA A 12 -5.53 -27.13 55.01
N ARG A 13 -4.43 -27.81 55.37
CA ARG A 13 -3.23 -27.19 55.92
C ARG A 13 -2.66 -26.17 54.91
N PRO A 14 -2.33 -24.94 55.32
CA PRO A 14 -1.79 -23.94 54.41
C PRO A 14 -0.44 -24.41 53.83
N PRO A 15 -0.19 -24.13 52.54
CA PRO A 15 1.05 -24.53 51.87
C PRO A 15 2.26 -23.86 52.53
N GLY A 16 3.37 -24.60 52.60
CA GLY A 16 4.63 -24.09 53.13
C GLY A 16 5.23 -22.97 52.28
N GLU A 17 6.13 -22.18 52.86
CA GLU A 17 6.71 -20.99 52.23
C GLU A 17 7.40 -21.29 50.88
N ALA A 18 8.15 -22.39 50.79
CA ALA A 18 8.76 -22.82 49.53
C ALA A 18 7.72 -23.17 48.42
N THR A 19 6.56 -23.69 48.82
CA THR A 19 5.45 -23.97 47.88
C THR A 19 4.81 -22.67 47.39
N ARG A 20 4.72 -21.65 48.24
CA ARG A 20 4.20 -20.32 47.88
C ARG A 20 5.12 -19.62 46.89
N ILE A 21 6.44 -19.64 47.13
CA ILE A 21 7.44 -19.04 46.24
C ILE A 21 7.39 -19.68 44.84
N ARG A 22 7.38 -21.01 44.73
CA ARG A 22 7.28 -21.71 43.44
C ARG A 22 5.98 -21.37 42.70
N LEU A 23 4.86 -21.27 43.42
CA LEU A 23 3.58 -20.91 42.81
C LEU A 23 3.61 -19.48 42.28
N GLU A 24 4.18 -18.54 43.04
CA GLU A 24 4.35 -17.15 42.61
C GLU A 24 5.24 -17.05 41.37
N GLU A 25 6.40 -17.71 41.35
CA GLU A 25 7.28 -17.79 40.18
C GLU A 25 6.56 -18.36 38.94
N GLN A 26 5.80 -19.45 39.12
CA GLN A 26 5.02 -20.05 38.04
C GLN A 26 3.93 -19.08 37.53
N THR A 27 3.25 -18.35 38.41
CA THR A 27 2.24 -17.36 38.00
C THR A 27 2.86 -16.19 37.23
N GLN A 28 4.05 -15.73 37.64
CA GLN A 28 4.80 -14.67 36.94
C GLN A 28 5.25 -15.14 35.57
N GLN A 29 5.86 -16.33 35.47
CA GLN A 29 6.27 -16.91 34.19
C GLN A 29 5.09 -17.10 33.25
N GLN A 30 3.95 -17.62 33.75
CA GLN A 30 2.74 -17.76 32.96
C GLN A 30 2.19 -16.40 32.48
N ALA A 31 2.30 -15.35 33.29
CA ALA A 31 1.87 -14.01 32.92
C ALA A 31 2.74 -13.43 31.79
N VAL A 32 4.07 -13.63 31.86
CA VAL A 32 5.00 -13.21 30.80
C VAL A 32 4.71 -13.92 29.48
N ILE A 33 4.50 -15.24 29.51
CA ILE A 33 4.15 -16.02 28.31
C ILE A 33 2.85 -15.50 27.70
N ARG A 34 1.79 -15.34 28.52
CA ARG A 34 0.51 -14.80 28.04
C ARG A 34 0.64 -13.40 27.44
N ALA A 35 1.45 -12.53 28.04
CA ALA A 35 1.67 -11.17 27.52
C ALA A 35 2.39 -11.19 26.16
N ARG A 36 3.40 -12.05 26.01
CA ARG A 36 4.10 -12.25 24.73
C ARG A 36 3.15 -12.79 23.66
N ASP A 37 2.42 -13.86 23.97
CA ASP A 37 1.51 -14.49 23.02
C ASP A 37 0.38 -13.52 22.60
N ALA A 38 -0.09 -12.66 23.53
CA ALA A 38 -1.04 -11.59 23.21
C ALA A 38 -0.46 -10.54 22.25
N LEU A 39 0.83 -10.19 22.40
CA LEU A 39 1.51 -9.26 21.50
C LEU A 39 1.68 -9.87 20.11
N GLU A 40 2.11 -11.14 20.03
CA GLU A 40 2.26 -11.87 18.77
C GLU A 40 0.92 -12.00 18.04
N GLN A 41 -0.17 -12.30 18.76
CA GLN A 41 -1.52 -12.33 18.19
C GLN A 41 -1.96 -10.96 17.68
N LEU A 42 -1.67 -9.88 18.41
CA LEU A 42 -1.98 -8.52 17.97
C LEU A 42 -1.20 -8.16 16.71
N GLN A 43 0.09 -8.50 16.65
CA GLN A 43 0.93 -8.29 15.48
C GLN A 43 0.42 -9.10 14.28
N ALA A 44 0.09 -10.37 14.46
CA ALA A 44 -0.47 -11.21 13.41
C ALA A 44 -1.79 -10.65 12.86
N ARG A 45 -2.68 -10.14 13.72
CA ARG A 45 -3.91 -9.46 13.29
C ARG A 45 -3.64 -8.19 12.50
N ARG A 46 -2.65 -7.39 12.91
CA ARG A 46 -2.26 -6.17 12.19
C ARG A 46 -1.70 -6.50 10.80
N ILE A 47 -0.85 -7.51 10.70
CA ILE A 47 -0.29 -7.99 9.43
C ILE A 47 -1.42 -8.49 8.53
N ALA A 48 -2.26 -9.41 9.00
CA ALA A 48 -3.37 -9.96 8.23
C ALA A 48 -4.35 -8.87 7.75
N HIS A 49 -4.64 -7.87 8.59
CA HIS A 49 -5.48 -6.75 8.20
C HIS A 49 -4.81 -5.86 7.14
N ALA A 50 -3.51 -5.59 7.27
CA ALA A 50 -2.75 -4.83 6.28
C ALA A 50 -2.72 -5.57 4.93
N GLU A 51 -2.45 -6.88 4.94
CA GLU A 51 -2.46 -7.74 3.74
C GLU A 51 -3.84 -7.71 3.07
N MET A 52 -4.91 -7.90 3.84
CA MET A 52 -6.29 -7.82 3.32
C MET A 52 -6.58 -6.45 2.67
N GLN A 53 -6.15 -5.35 3.28
CA GLN A 53 -6.32 -4.02 2.68
C GLN A 53 -5.52 -3.86 1.39
N THR A 54 -4.28 -4.35 1.35
CA THR A 54 -3.47 -4.30 0.13
C THR A 54 -4.08 -5.11 -1.00
N GLU A 55 -4.62 -6.29 -0.69
CA GLU A 55 -5.27 -7.17 -1.65
C GLU A 55 -6.58 -6.55 -2.18
N GLN A 56 -7.38 -5.96 -1.29
CA GLN A 56 -8.58 -5.21 -1.70
C GLN A 56 -8.24 -4.06 -2.64
N ARG A 57 -7.19 -3.27 -2.33
CA ARG A 57 -6.72 -2.20 -3.21
C ARG A 57 -6.27 -2.74 -4.57
N ARG A 58 -5.49 -3.82 -4.58
CA ARG A 58 -5.02 -4.46 -5.81
C ARG A 58 -6.18 -4.93 -6.67
N ASN A 59 -7.17 -5.61 -6.08
CA ASN A 59 -8.35 -6.10 -6.78
C ASN A 59 -9.22 -4.95 -7.30
N PHE A 60 -9.40 -3.88 -6.52
CA PHE A 60 -10.09 -2.69 -6.98
C PHE A 60 -9.40 -2.08 -8.19
N MET A 61 -8.07 -1.88 -8.13
CA MET A 61 -7.30 -1.34 -9.25
C MET A 61 -7.39 -2.24 -10.48
N HIS A 62 -7.22 -3.56 -10.32
CA HIS A 62 -7.30 -4.52 -11.43
C HIS A 62 -8.66 -4.49 -12.12
N ASN A 63 -9.75 -4.53 -11.34
CA ASN A 63 -11.10 -4.47 -11.90
C ASN A 63 -11.39 -3.10 -12.53
N SER A 64 -10.94 -2.01 -11.91
CA SER A 64 -11.11 -0.66 -12.45
C SER A 64 -10.40 -0.45 -13.79
N TRP A 65 -9.17 -0.99 -13.95
CA TRP A 65 -8.42 -0.88 -15.20
C TRP A 65 -8.94 -1.79 -16.32
N SER A 66 -9.66 -2.87 -15.98
CA SER A 66 -10.22 -3.79 -16.98
C SER A 66 -11.18 -3.14 -17.97
N ILE A 67 -11.75 -1.98 -17.64
CA ILE A 67 -12.57 -1.17 -18.56
C ILE A 67 -11.77 -0.66 -19.76
N PHE A 68 -10.45 -0.55 -19.63
CA PHE A 68 -9.54 -0.10 -20.68
C PHE A 68 -8.85 -1.24 -21.42
N ASN A 69 -9.29 -2.49 -21.22
CA ASN A 69 -8.77 -3.60 -22.00
C ASN A 69 -8.99 -3.32 -23.49
N ASP A 70 -7.90 -3.43 -24.26
CA ASP A 70 -7.86 -3.18 -25.70
C ASP A 70 -8.21 -1.76 -26.14
N SER A 71 -8.38 -0.78 -25.24
CA SER A 71 -8.77 0.59 -25.60
C SER A 71 -7.73 1.33 -26.47
N GLY A 72 -6.47 0.85 -26.45
CA GLY A 72 -5.42 1.34 -27.36
C GLY A 72 -5.58 0.85 -28.81
N LEU A 73 -6.32 -0.24 -29.04
CA LEU A 73 -6.61 -0.79 -30.36
C LEU A 73 -8.05 -0.47 -30.80
N GLN A 74 -8.97 -0.39 -29.85
CA GLN A 74 -10.39 -0.12 -30.05
C GLN A 74 -10.79 1.13 -29.27
N TYR A 75 -10.43 2.29 -29.81
CA TYR A 75 -10.79 3.56 -29.21
C TYR A 75 -12.32 3.77 -29.27
N ASP A 76 -12.92 4.04 -28.11
CA ASP A 76 -14.34 4.40 -28.00
C ASP A 76 -14.49 5.90 -27.70
N PRO A 77 -14.94 6.72 -28.66
CA PRO A 77 -15.09 8.16 -28.47
C PRO A 77 -16.17 8.56 -27.45
N SER A 78 -17.04 7.63 -27.04
CA SER A 78 -18.05 7.90 -26.02
C SER A 78 -17.51 7.80 -24.59
N THR A 79 -16.31 7.23 -24.41
CA THR A 79 -15.65 7.11 -23.12
C THR A 79 -14.90 8.39 -22.76
N ASP A 80 -15.20 8.97 -21.59
CA ASP A 80 -14.43 10.09 -21.03
C ASP A 80 -13.15 9.57 -20.35
N TYR A 81 -12.11 9.36 -21.15
CA TYR A 81 -10.79 8.93 -20.67
C TYR A 81 -10.10 10.00 -19.80
N HIS A 82 -10.41 11.29 -20.00
CA HIS A 82 -9.70 12.37 -19.31
C HIS A 82 -10.07 12.42 -17.83
N ASN A 83 -11.35 12.28 -17.50
CA ASN A 83 -11.85 12.37 -16.12
C ASN A 83 -12.04 11.00 -15.45
N HIS A 84 -11.54 9.92 -16.04
CA HIS A 84 -11.78 8.58 -15.51
C HIS A 84 -11.00 8.35 -14.20
N PRO A 85 -11.62 7.88 -13.11
CA PRO A 85 -10.98 7.83 -11.78
C PRO A 85 -9.60 7.14 -11.66
N PRO A 86 -9.35 5.98 -12.31
CA PRO A 86 -8.02 5.37 -12.37
C PRO A 86 -6.98 6.12 -13.21
N ILE A 87 -7.38 7.04 -14.11
CA ILE A 87 -6.47 7.82 -14.95
C ILE A 87 -6.11 9.09 -14.19
N VAL A 88 -4.88 9.13 -13.67
CA VAL A 88 -4.29 10.32 -13.07
C VAL A 88 -3.09 10.70 -13.93
N ILE A 89 -3.28 11.69 -14.80
CA ILE A 89 -2.19 12.29 -15.57
C ILE A 89 -1.82 13.58 -14.86
N ASP A 90 -0.64 13.59 -14.24
CA ASP A 90 -0.16 14.77 -13.52
C ASP A 90 0.27 15.88 -14.49
N SER A 91 0.54 17.07 -13.96
CA SER A 91 1.10 18.20 -14.69
C SER A 91 2.56 17.94 -15.11
N MET A 92 2.90 18.35 -16.33
CA MET A 92 4.28 18.36 -16.81
C MET A 92 4.98 19.61 -16.26
N SER A 93 5.48 19.53 -15.04
CA SER A 93 6.03 20.68 -14.29
C SER A 93 7.55 20.75 -14.28
N LYS A 94 8.24 19.66 -14.62
CA LYS A 94 9.71 19.60 -14.61
C LYS A 94 10.23 19.83 -16.02
N SER A 95 11.28 20.63 -16.20
CA SER A 95 12.00 20.68 -17.48
C SER A 95 13.06 19.59 -17.56
N TRP A 96 13.28 19.07 -18.75
CA TRP A 96 14.48 18.27 -19.04
C TRP A 96 15.71 19.18 -19.13
N GLN A 97 16.89 18.61 -18.85
CA GLN A 97 18.16 19.35 -18.86
C GLN A 97 18.74 19.53 -20.27
N PHE A 98 18.37 18.63 -21.20
CA PHE A 98 18.97 18.52 -22.54
C PHE A 98 18.01 18.91 -23.67
N CYS A 99 16.72 18.94 -23.37
CA CYS A 99 15.64 19.43 -24.22
C CYS A 99 14.86 20.44 -23.37
N ASP A 100 14.43 21.59 -23.92
CA ASP A 100 13.51 22.52 -23.24
C ASP A 100 12.08 21.94 -23.12
N ALA A 101 11.95 20.61 -23.17
CA ALA A 101 10.72 19.90 -23.01
C ALA A 101 10.35 19.79 -21.53
N LEU A 102 9.04 19.94 -21.25
CA LEU A 102 8.48 19.62 -19.95
C LEU A 102 8.31 18.10 -19.81
N LYS A 103 8.25 17.62 -18.57
CA LYS A 103 8.16 16.21 -18.22
C LYS A 103 7.33 15.99 -16.97
N TRP A 104 6.81 14.78 -16.83
CA TRP A 104 6.15 14.35 -15.60
C TRP A 104 7.17 14.05 -14.50
N GLU A 105 6.72 14.12 -13.24
CA GLU A 105 7.55 13.82 -12.08
C GLU A 105 8.15 12.42 -12.13
N ASP A 106 7.33 11.42 -12.47
CA ASP A 106 7.68 10.00 -12.52
C ASP A 106 8.01 9.51 -13.94
N GLU A 107 8.31 10.41 -14.87
CA GLU A 107 8.71 10.03 -16.23
C GLU A 107 10.03 9.25 -16.21
N THR A 108 10.05 8.12 -16.92
CA THR A 108 11.24 7.27 -16.99
C THR A 108 12.42 8.01 -17.62
N ALA A 109 13.61 7.85 -17.01
CA ALA A 109 14.83 8.45 -17.51
C ALA A 109 15.10 8.06 -18.97
N GLY A 110 15.37 9.04 -19.84
CA GLY A 110 15.69 8.81 -21.24
C GLY A 110 14.49 8.73 -22.18
N MET A 111 13.26 8.93 -21.69
CA MET A 111 12.08 9.08 -22.57
C MET A 111 12.21 10.33 -23.47
N CYS A 112 12.61 11.50 -22.93
CA CYS A 112 13.17 12.59 -23.75
C CYS A 112 14.68 12.41 -23.92
N CYS A 113 15.18 12.63 -25.14
CA CYS A 113 16.61 12.73 -25.48
C CYS A 113 17.50 11.51 -25.15
N SER A 114 16.94 10.36 -24.77
CA SER A 114 17.68 9.10 -24.55
C SER A 114 18.91 9.20 -23.64
N ASN A 115 18.91 10.07 -22.64
CA ASN A 115 20.15 10.35 -21.91
C ASN A 115 20.56 11.82 -21.90
N ASP A 116 20.41 12.50 -23.04
CA ASP A 116 21.41 13.43 -23.64
C ASP A 116 21.98 12.92 -24.97
N LYS A 117 21.79 11.63 -25.28
CA LYS A 117 22.34 10.99 -26.49
C LYS A 117 21.70 11.50 -27.78
N VAL A 118 20.50 12.06 -27.69
CA VAL A 118 19.79 12.65 -28.84
C VAL A 118 19.64 14.14 -28.59
N SER A 119 20.43 14.93 -29.32
CA SER A 119 20.22 16.38 -29.44
C SER A 119 19.40 16.64 -30.69
N LEU A 120 18.18 17.15 -30.52
CA LEU A 120 17.37 17.59 -31.64
C LEU A 120 17.87 18.97 -32.08
N SER A 121 18.37 19.05 -33.32
CA SER A 121 18.65 20.33 -33.94
C SER A 121 17.40 21.20 -33.96
N LEU A 122 17.57 22.51 -33.79
CA LEU A 122 16.47 23.45 -33.97
C LEU A 122 15.87 23.24 -35.37
N LEU A 123 14.56 22.98 -35.42
CA LEU A 123 13.87 22.85 -36.69
C LEU A 123 13.94 24.19 -37.43
N GLY A 124 14.34 24.15 -38.71
CA GLY A 124 14.29 25.31 -39.59
C GLY A 124 12.86 25.75 -39.88
N GLU A 125 12.72 26.91 -40.50
CA GLU A 125 11.41 27.38 -40.95
C GLU A 125 10.81 26.36 -41.95
N PRO A 126 9.54 25.95 -41.79
CA PRO A 126 8.91 25.00 -42.70
C PRO A 126 8.82 25.60 -44.11
N GLU A 127 9.05 24.79 -45.14
CA GLU A 127 8.88 25.20 -46.55
C GLU A 127 7.40 25.35 -46.91
N GLU A 128 7.11 26.11 -47.96
CA GLU A 128 5.77 26.20 -48.55
C GLU A 128 5.30 24.82 -49.07
N PRO A 129 4.01 24.45 -48.90
CA PRO A 129 2.90 25.26 -48.38
C PRO A 129 2.72 25.20 -46.86
N LEU A 130 3.56 24.44 -46.14
CA LEU A 130 3.37 24.23 -44.69
C LEU A 130 3.44 25.53 -43.92
N LYS A 131 4.27 26.48 -44.37
CA LYS A 131 4.38 27.82 -43.79
C LYS A 131 3.03 28.52 -43.69
N THR A 132 2.22 28.51 -44.77
CA THR A 132 0.89 29.13 -44.78
C THR A 132 -0.11 28.55 -43.77
N LEU A 133 0.09 27.31 -43.32
CA LEU A 133 -0.78 26.70 -42.30
C LEU A 133 -0.53 27.27 -40.90
N TYR A 134 0.70 27.69 -40.61
CA TYR A 134 1.06 28.25 -39.29
C TYR A 134 0.78 29.75 -39.21
N ASP A 135 0.82 30.46 -40.34
CA ASP A 135 0.60 31.91 -40.42
C ASP A 135 -0.88 32.34 -40.34
N THR A 136 -1.84 31.42 -40.32
CA THR A 136 -3.29 31.71 -40.40
C THR A 136 -4.00 31.97 -39.07
N ASN A 137 -3.27 32.18 -37.97
CA ASN A 137 -3.86 32.53 -36.66
C ASN A 137 -3.55 33.98 -36.28
N GLU A 138 -4.36 34.92 -36.77
CA GLU A 138 -4.58 36.25 -36.17
C GLU A 138 -6.04 36.38 -35.71
#